data_AF-A0A5C7QEP6-F1
#
_entry.id   AF-A0A5C7QEP6-F1
#
_cell.length_a   1.000
_cell.length_b   1.000
_cell.length_c   1.000
_cell.angle_alpha   90.00
_cell.angle_beta   90.00
_cell.angle_gamma   90.00
#
_symmetry.space_group_name_H-M   'P 1'
#
loop_
_entity.id
_entity.type
_entity.pdbx_description
1 polymer ?
#
loop_
_entity_poly.entity_id
_entity_poly.type
_entity_poly.pdbx_seq_one_letter_code
_entity_poly.pdbx_strand_id
1 'polypeptide(L)'
;MREVKVDADSRTTAQRLRDALATMVRTPSTGVAVQPLTATTLCQIAGISRNALYRYHPEVLTALHEAQRSARGPSGAPARQAKLLRQENRELREQLGKLAALVDHYFAAWQDAHLMLERRERELAELRRATGPQVVSMRR
;
A
#
# COMPACT_ATOMS: atom_id res chain seq x y z
N MET A 1 -30.74 -46.02 -31.33
CA MET A 1 -30.74 -46.05 -29.84
C MET A 1 -29.37 -45.67 -29.25
N ARG A 2 -28.89 -44.42 -29.43
CA ARG A 2 -27.61 -43.96 -28.81
C ARG A 2 -27.67 -42.57 -28.16
N GLU A 3 -28.78 -41.84 -28.25
CA GLU A 3 -28.86 -40.45 -27.76
C GLU A 3 -29.10 -40.34 -26.25
N VAL A 4 -29.79 -41.30 -25.63
CA VAL A 4 -30.23 -41.20 -24.22
C VAL A 4 -29.07 -41.19 -23.21
N LYS A 5 -27.93 -41.82 -23.53
CA LYS A 5 -26.81 -41.95 -22.59
C LYS A 5 -25.96 -40.66 -22.50
N VAL A 6 -25.84 -39.93 -23.61
CA VAL A 6 -25.06 -38.68 -23.67
C VAL A 6 -25.75 -37.59 -22.86
N ASP A 7 -27.07 -37.47 -22.93
CA ASP A 7 -27.80 -36.46 -22.17
C ASP A 7 -27.74 -36.67 -20.65
N ALA A 8 -27.72 -37.91 -20.19
CA ALA A 8 -27.57 -38.25 -18.77
C ALA A 8 -26.15 -37.93 -18.27
N ASP A 9 -25.12 -38.28 -19.04
CA ASP A 9 -23.72 -37.96 -18.73
C ASP A 9 -23.45 -36.44 -18.85
N SER A 10 -24.11 -35.75 -19.78
CA SER A 10 -24.06 -34.29 -19.94
C SER A 10 -24.78 -33.54 -18.81
N ARG A 11 -25.91 -34.06 -18.31
CA ARG A 11 -26.59 -33.47 -17.15
C ARG A 11 -25.79 -33.66 -15.86
N THR A 12 -25.15 -34.82 -15.68
CA THR A 12 -24.29 -35.08 -14.51
C THR A 12 -22.98 -34.30 -14.57
N THR A 13 -22.38 -34.10 -15.75
CA THR A 13 -21.20 -33.23 -15.93
C THR A 13 -21.52 -31.75 -15.71
N ALA A 14 -22.64 -31.26 -16.25
CA ALA A 14 -23.09 -29.88 -16.01
C ALA A 14 -23.36 -29.61 -14.52
N GLN A 15 -23.94 -30.57 -13.80
CA GLN A 15 -24.15 -30.45 -12.35
C GLN A 15 -22.82 -30.39 -11.59
N ARG A 16 -21.87 -31.27 -11.90
CA ARG A 16 -20.52 -31.26 -11.31
C ARG A 16 -19.79 -29.93 -11.56
N LEU A 17 -19.94 -29.35 -12.74
CA LEU A 17 -19.37 -28.04 -13.07
C LEU A 17 -20.01 -26.91 -12.26
N ARG A 18 -21.33 -26.91 -12.07
CA ARG A 18 -22.01 -25.92 -11.23
C ARG A 18 -21.63 -26.06 -9.78
N ASP A 19 -21.53 -27.28 -9.27
CA ASP A 19 -21.11 -27.55 -7.89
C ASP A 19 -19.67 -27.09 -7.65
N ALA A 20 -18.76 -27.38 -8.59
CA ALA A 20 -17.37 -26.91 -8.57
C ALA A 20 -17.27 -25.37 -8.64
N LEU A 21 -18.12 -24.72 -9.45
CA LEU A 21 -18.17 -23.26 -9.50
C LEU A 21 -18.69 -22.68 -8.18
N ALA A 22 -19.72 -23.30 -7.60
CA ALA A 22 -20.29 -22.87 -6.32
C ALA A 22 -19.33 -23.08 -5.15
N THR A 23 -18.44 -24.07 -5.17
CA THR A 23 -17.37 -24.21 -4.16
C THR A 23 -16.31 -23.13 -4.34
N MET A 24 -15.86 -22.89 -5.57
CA MET A 24 -14.88 -21.83 -5.87
C MET A 24 -15.37 -20.43 -5.48
N VAL A 25 -16.66 -20.13 -5.66
CA VAL A 25 -17.26 -18.84 -5.28
C VAL A 25 -17.51 -18.73 -3.78
N ARG A 26 -17.87 -19.83 -3.10
CA ARG A 26 -18.14 -19.83 -1.66
C ARG A 26 -16.89 -19.78 -0.79
N THR A 27 -15.72 -20.16 -1.30
CA THR A 27 -14.50 -20.23 -0.48
C THR A 27 -14.11 -18.81 -0.04
N PRO A 28 -14.31 -18.43 1.24
CA PRO A 28 -14.06 -17.08 1.69
C PRO A 28 -12.56 -16.84 1.78
N SER A 29 -12.15 -15.59 1.58
CA SER A 29 -10.80 -15.06 1.69
C SER A 29 -10.28 -15.08 3.15
N THR A 30 -10.15 -16.27 3.74
CA THR A 30 -9.55 -16.48 5.06
C THR A 30 -8.27 -17.29 4.91
N GLY A 31 -7.18 -16.58 4.62
CA GLY A 31 -5.78 -17.02 4.86
C GLY A 31 -5.23 -18.19 4.05
N VAL A 32 -6.05 -18.97 3.34
CA VAL A 32 -5.61 -20.08 2.47
C VAL A 32 -5.45 -19.57 1.05
N ALA A 33 -4.40 -20.03 0.35
CA ALA A 33 -4.09 -19.67 -1.03
C ALA A 33 -5.36 -19.64 -1.90
N VAL A 34 -5.72 -18.43 -2.36
CA VAL A 34 -6.90 -18.19 -3.19
C VAL A 34 -6.78 -19.04 -4.44
N GLN A 35 -7.65 -20.04 -4.59
CA GLN A 35 -7.70 -20.77 -5.87
C GLN A 35 -8.18 -19.78 -6.93
N PRO A 36 -7.40 -19.58 -8.00
CA PRO A 36 -7.73 -18.58 -9.00
C PRO A 36 -9.02 -19.00 -9.69
N LEU A 37 -9.97 -18.07 -9.83
CA LEU A 37 -11.25 -18.30 -10.48
C LEU A 37 -11.03 -18.44 -11.99
N THR A 38 -10.61 -19.61 -12.47
CA THR A 38 -10.21 -19.84 -13.88
C THR A 38 -10.87 -21.09 -14.45
N ALA A 39 -10.98 -21.16 -15.78
CA ALA A 39 -11.53 -22.33 -16.45
C ALA A 39 -10.69 -23.59 -16.16
N THR A 40 -9.37 -23.45 -16.00
CA THR A 40 -8.47 -24.57 -15.70
C THR A 40 -8.75 -25.16 -14.32
N THR A 41 -8.87 -24.31 -13.29
CA THR A 41 -9.16 -24.76 -11.92
C THR A 41 -10.56 -25.35 -11.81
N LEU A 42 -11.55 -24.74 -12.47
CA LEU A 42 -12.90 -25.28 -12.55
C LEU A 42 -12.94 -26.69 -13.18
N CYS A 43 -12.27 -26.85 -14.33
CA CYS A 43 -12.14 -28.13 -15.02
C CYS A 43 -11.44 -29.20 -14.16
N GLN A 44 -10.41 -28.80 -13.40
CA GLN A 44 -9.67 -29.70 -12.53
C GLN A 44 -10.53 -30.21 -11.37
N ILE A 45 -11.33 -29.34 -10.75
CA ILE A 45 -12.24 -29.70 -9.65
C ILE A 45 -13.39 -30.58 -10.16
N ALA A 46 -13.95 -30.25 -11.33
CA ALA A 46 -15.06 -31.01 -11.91
C ALA A 46 -14.62 -32.33 -12.60
N GLY A 47 -13.31 -32.52 -12.82
CA GLY A 47 -12.75 -33.68 -13.50
C GLY A 47 -13.09 -33.74 -15.00
N ILE A 48 -13.16 -32.60 -15.67
CA ILE A 48 -13.57 -32.48 -17.08
C ILE A 48 -12.49 -31.76 -17.89
N SER A 49 -12.30 -32.15 -19.15
CA SER A 49 -11.35 -31.47 -20.03
C SER A 49 -11.82 -30.05 -20.37
N ARG A 50 -10.87 -29.11 -20.53
CA ARG A 50 -11.17 -27.74 -20.99
C ARG A 50 -11.89 -27.72 -22.34
N ASN A 51 -11.56 -28.63 -23.25
CA ASN A 51 -12.23 -28.73 -24.56
C ASN A 51 -13.72 -29.09 -24.41
N ALA A 52 -14.06 -29.99 -23.48
CA ALA A 52 -15.45 -30.33 -23.20
C ALA A 52 -16.23 -29.17 -22.57
N LEU A 53 -15.60 -28.41 -21.66
CA LEU A 53 -16.18 -27.19 -21.10
C LEU A 53 -16.52 -26.17 -22.21
N TYR A 54 -15.59 -25.89 -23.13
CA TYR A 54 -15.81 -24.92 -24.21
C TYR A 54 -16.86 -25.35 -25.22
N ARG A 55 -16.99 -26.65 -25.52
CA ARG A 55 -17.90 -27.14 -26.57
C ARG A 55 -19.31 -27.42 -26.06
N TYR A 56 -19.45 -27.94 -24.85
CA TYR A 56 -20.71 -28.50 -24.37
C TYR A 56 -21.34 -27.74 -23.19
N HIS A 57 -20.60 -26.83 -22.55
CA HIS A 57 -21.07 -26.11 -21.36
C HIS A 57 -20.79 -24.60 -21.41
N PRO A 58 -21.23 -23.88 -22.47
CA PRO A 58 -21.06 -22.43 -22.58
C PRO A 58 -21.73 -21.66 -21.42
N GLU A 59 -22.83 -22.17 -20.87
CA GLU A 59 -23.56 -21.58 -19.75
C GLU A 59 -22.75 -21.54 -18.45
N VAL A 60 -21.85 -22.51 -18.25
CA VAL A 60 -20.95 -22.54 -17.09
C VAL A 60 -19.82 -21.52 -17.28
N LEU A 61 -19.35 -21.33 -18.50
CA LEU A 61 -18.33 -20.32 -18.82
C LEU A 61 -18.86 -18.90 -18.61
N THR A 62 -20.11 -18.63 -19.00
CA THR A 62 -20.73 -17.31 -18.73
C THR A 62 -20.86 -17.05 -17.24
N ALA A 63 -21.29 -18.05 -16.45
CA ALA A 63 -21.36 -17.95 -15.00
C ALA A 63 -19.98 -17.73 -14.36
N LEU A 64 -18.93 -18.39 -14.88
CA LEU A 64 -17.55 -18.19 -14.43
C LEU A 64 -17.07 -16.76 -14.71
N HIS A 65 -17.32 -16.22 -15.91
CA HIS A 65 -16.97 -14.85 -16.25
C HIS A 65 -17.72 -13.83 -15.38
N GLU A 66 -18.98 -14.10 -15.06
CA GLU A 66 -19.76 -13.26 -14.17
C GLU A 66 -19.21 -13.27 -12.74
N ALA A 67 -18.88 -14.45 -12.22
CA ALA A 67 -18.23 -14.58 -10.92
C ALA A 67 -16.86 -13.88 -10.88
N GLN A 68 -16.06 -13.96 -11.96
CA GLN A 68 -14.80 -13.22 -12.09
C GLN A 68 -15.01 -11.71 -12.09
N ARG A 69 -16.05 -11.20 -12.76
CA ARG A 69 -16.39 -9.77 -12.78
C ARG A 69 -16.84 -9.29 -11.40
N SER A 70 -17.68 -10.07 -10.73
CA SER A 70 -18.16 -9.76 -9.38
C SER A 70 -17.00 -9.72 -8.37
N ALA A 71 -16.09 -10.71 -8.45
CA ALA A 71 -14.90 -10.76 -7.61
C ALA A 71 -13.91 -9.61 -7.84
N ARG A 72 -13.83 -9.06 -9.06
CA ARG A 72 -12.96 -7.92 -9.38
C ARG A 72 -13.48 -6.58 -8.85
N GLY A 73 -14.74 -6.52 -8.39
CA GLY A 73 -15.39 -5.28 -7.96
C GLY A 73 -15.44 -4.21 -9.06
N PRO A 74 -16.03 -3.02 -8.79
CA PRO A 74 -15.96 -1.91 -9.72
C PRO A 74 -14.50 -1.48 -9.90
N SER A 75 -13.93 -1.84 -11.05
CA SER A 75 -12.53 -1.71 -11.47
C SER A 75 -11.88 -0.31 -11.35
N GLY A 76 -12.57 0.69 -10.79
CA GLY A 76 -12.06 2.05 -10.59
C GLY A 76 -11.76 2.43 -9.14
N ALA A 77 -12.33 1.73 -8.14
CA ALA A 77 -12.17 2.11 -6.74
C ALA A 77 -10.71 2.05 -6.23
N PRO A 78 -9.96 0.94 -6.39
CA PRO A 78 -8.58 0.87 -5.90
C PRO A 78 -7.63 1.80 -6.68
N ALA A 79 -7.86 2.01 -7.98
CA ALA A 79 -7.05 2.93 -8.79
C ALA A 79 -7.26 4.40 -8.40
N ARG A 80 -8.50 4.80 -8.10
CA ARG A 80 -8.83 6.14 -7.58
C ARG A 80 -8.24 6.35 -6.18
N GLN A 81 -8.40 5.37 -5.30
CA GLN A 81 -7.80 5.39 -3.95
C GLN A 81 -6.27 5.55 -4.02
N ALA A 82 -5.62 4.76 -4.88
CA ALA A 82 -4.18 4.85 -5.07
C ALA A 82 -3.72 6.17 -5.72
N LYS A 83 -4.58 6.85 -6.47
CA LYS A 83 -4.30 8.20 -7.01
C LYS A 83 -4.37 9.25 -5.90
N LEU A 84 -5.42 9.20 -5.06
CA LEU A 84 -5.59 10.10 -3.93
C LEU A 84 -4.43 9.98 -2.93
N LEU A 85 -4.08 8.75 -2.55
CA LEU A 85 -2.95 8.51 -1.64
C LEU A 85 -1.62 9.02 -2.21
N ARG A 86 -1.41 8.95 -3.53
CA ARG A 86 -0.22 9.53 -4.18
C ARG A 86 -0.23 11.06 -4.23
N GLN A 87 -1.40 11.69 -4.23
CA GLN A 87 -1.52 13.15 -4.12
C GLN A 87 -1.20 13.59 -2.69
N GLU A 88 -1.85 12.97 -1.70
CA GLU A 88 -1.62 13.24 -0.28
C GLU A 88 -0.15 13.00 0.11
N ASN A 89 0.47 11.90 -0.35
CA ASN A 89 1.87 11.63 -0.06
C ASN A 89 2.82 12.69 -0.65
N ARG A 90 2.46 13.32 -1.78
CA ARG A 90 3.23 14.42 -2.36
C ARG A 90 3.08 15.69 -1.52
N GLU A 91 1.85 16.02 -1.13
CA GLU A 91 1.57 17.19 -0.28
C GLU A 91 2.28 17.09 1.09
N LEU A 92 2.24 15.90 1.72
CA LEU A 92 2.94 15.65 2.97
C LEU A 92 4.46 15.81 2.83
N ARG A 93 5.05 15.35 1.71
CA ARG A 93 6.48 15.51 1.45
C ARG A 93 6.86 16.98 1.26
N GLU A 94 6.02 17.76 0.60
CA GLU A 94 6.24 19.21 0.45
C GLU A 94 6.16 19.93 1.81
N GLN A 95 5.18 19.59 2.65
CA GLN A 95 5.08 20.14 4.00
C GLN A 95 6.30 19.77 4.85
N LEU A 96 6.76 18.53 4.77
CA LEU A 96 7.95 18.06 5.48
C LEU A 96 9.20 18.81 5.01
N GLY A 97 9.33 19.09 3.70
CA GLY A 97 10.40 19.92 3.16
C GLY A 97 10.38 21.36 3.70
N LYS A 98 9.19 21.96 3.84
CA LYS A 98 9.04 23.30 4.44
C LYS A 98 9.43 23.31 5.92
N LEU A 99 9.04 22.29 6.68
CA LEU A 99 9.41 22.16 8.09
C LEU A 99 10.92 21.96 8.25
N ALA A 100 11.54 21.14 7.40
CA ALA A 100 13.00 20.97 7.41
C ALA A 100 13.73 22.30 7.16
N ALA A 101 13.31 23.05 6.13
CA ALA A 101 13.88 24.37 5.85
C ALA A 101 13.72 25.37 7.02
N LEU A 102 12.60 25.28 7.75
CA LEU A 102 12.38 26.11 8.92
C LEU A 102 13.33 25.74 10.08
N VAL A 103 13.55 24.45 10.30
CA VAL A 103 14.52 23.97 11.31
C VAL A 103 15.92 24.43 10.94
N ASP A 104 16.32 24.28 9.68
CA ASP A 104 17.64 24.71 9.20
C ASP A 104 17.83 26.23 9.39
N HIS A 105 16.79 27.02 9.11
CA HIS A 105 16.81 28.47 9.32
C HIS A 105 16.99 28.84 10.79
N TYR A 106 16.22 28.23 11.69
CA TYR A 106 16.36 28.50 13.14
C TYR A 106 17.68 28.00 13.69
N PHE A 107 18.20 26.88 13.18
CA PHE A 107 19.50 26.38 13.56
C PHE A 107 20.62 27.35 13.16
N ALA A 108 20.59 27.87 11.93
CA ALA A 108 21.54 28.90 11.49
C ALA A 108 21.45 30.16 12.35
N ALA A 109 20.24 30.66 12.63
CA ALA A 109 20.05 31.82 13.49
C ALA A 109 20.57 31.60 14.92
N TRP A 110 20.40 30.39 15.46
CA TRP A 110 20.96 30.02 16.76
C TRP A 110 22.49 29.98 16.72
N GLN A 111 23.09 29.41 15.67
CA GLN A 111 24.54 29.36 15.51
C GLN A 111 25.15 30.77 15.46
N ASP A 112 24.54 31.69 14.70
CA ASP A 112 24.99 33.08 14.63
C ASP A 112 24.92 33.76 16.00
N ALA A 113 23.79 33.62 16.69
CA ALA A 113 23.61 34.18 18.03
C ALA A 113 24.61 33.59 19.03
N HIS A 114 24.87 32.29 18.95
CA HIS A 114 25.84 31.61 19.81
C HIS A 114 27.26 32.14 19.59
N LEU A 115 27.69 32.29 18.34
CA LEU A 115 29.01 32.84 18.01
C LEU A 115 29.15 34.30 18.45
N MET A 116 28.10 35.11 18.32
CA MET A 116 28.10 36.48 18.83
C MET A 116 28.26 36.51 20.35
N LEU A 117 27.59 35.60 21.06
CA LEU A 117 27.67 35.50 22.52
C LEU A 117 29.07 35.07 22.97
N GLU A 118 29.66 34.03 22.36
CA GLU A 118 31.03 33.62 22.65
C GLU A 118 32.03 34.75 22.46
N ARG A 119 31.88 35.54 21.39
CA ARG A 119 32.75 36.71 21.16
C ARG A 119 32.61 37.73 22.29
N ARG A 120 31.38 38.03 22.73
CA ARG A 120 31.14 38.98 23.82
C ARG A 120 31.69 38.47 25.15
N GLU A 121 31.59 37.16 25.41
CA GLU A 121 32.20 36.55 26.59
C GLU A 121 33.73 36.68 26.59
N ARG A 122 34.38 36.50 25.44
CA ARG A 122 35.83 36.73 25.28
C ARG A 122 36.20 38.20 25.54
N GLU A 123 35.47 39.14 24.93
CA GLU A 123 35.69 40.58 25.14
C GLU A 123 35.50 40.97 26.62
N LEU A 124 34.48 40.43 27.29
CA LEU A 124 34.26 40.65 28.73
C LEU A 124 35.38 40.06 29.59
N ALA A 125 35.88 38.87 29.24
CA ALA A 125 37.00 38.25 29.93
C ALA A 125 38.28 39.08 29.78
N GLU A 126 38.55 39.62 28.59
CA GLU A 126 39.67 40.52 28.33
C GLU A 126 39.56 41.82 29.14
N LEU A 127 38.38 42.46 29.15
CA LEU A 127 38.14 43.66 29.96
C LEU A 127 38.33 43.38 31.46
N ARG A 128 37.84 42.25 31.97
CA ARG A 128 38.04 41.85 33.37
C ARG A 128 39.52 41.66 33.70
N ARG A 129 40.31 41.08 32.79
CA ARG A 129 41.76 40.96 32.95
C ARG A 129 42.45 42.33 32.92
N ALA A 130 42.04 43.22 32.01
CA ALA A 130 42.60 44.56 31.88
C ALA A 130 42.25 45.47 33.08
N THR A 131 41.09 45.27 33.69
CA THR A 131 40.59 46.04 34.84
C THR A 131 40.90 45.36 36.19
N GLY A 132 41.92 44.50 36.25
CA GLY A 132 42.35 43.84 37.50
C GLY A 132 42.58 44.84 38.64
N PRO A 133 42.53 44.40 39.92
CA PRO A 133 42.42 45.28 41.08
C PRO A 133 43.55 46.32 41.08
N GLN A 134 43.16 47.59 40.93
CA GLN A 134 44.09 48.71 41.07
C GLN A 134 44.37 48.88 42.57
N VAL A 135 45.47 48.30 43.04
CA VAL A 135 45.91 48.45 44.43
C VAL A 135 46.41 49.89 44.60
N VAL A 136 45.53 50.78 45.04
CA VAL A 136 45.89 52.15 45.42
C VAL A 136 46.56 52.08 46.79
N SER A 137 47.88 52.24 46.84
CA SER A 137 48.60 52.36 48.10
C SER A 137 48.20 53.67 48.78
N MET A 138 47.43 53.60 49.87
CA MET A 138 47.20 54.76 50.74
C MET A 138 48.46 54.98 51.58
N ARG A 139 49.20 56.05 51.28
CA ARG A 139 50.36 56.48 52.06
C ARG A 139 49.87 57.05 53.40
N ARG A 140 50.35 56.49 54.51
CA ARG A 140 50.13 57.04 55.87
C ARG A 140 50.97 58.29 56.08
#